data_AF-A0A1E3IVT0-F1
#
_entry.id   AF-A0A1E3IVT0-F1
#
_cell.length_a   1.000
_cell.length_b   1.000
_cell.length_c   1.000
_cell.angle_alpha   90.00
_cell.angle_beta   90.00
_cell.angle_gamma   90.00
#
_symmetry.space_group_name_H-M   'P 1'
#
loop_
_entity.id
_entity.type
_entity.pdbx_description
1 polymer ?
#
loop_
_entity_poly.entity_id
_entity_poly.type
_entity_poly.pdbx_seq_one_letter_code
_entity_poly.pdbx_strand_id
1 'polypeptide(L)'
;MSAPQSQVAQTKVENDQSLVVFSHLSTRHTTSPPSPDDKAPSPPLASAYDIPPSALEEGGGLVNSDGRVWYMLSAPLERDASAVKEIVVDTESKDQGWSSFPENHGTYDVTSSWFDLTLLRDGKEVPNTRLDVQHNVHAGKEFKSHTNTIPSTHPFVKEMQKGDCITLWARALYPGWENHVQRASIAISYDVLAEDSKDEE
;
A
#
# COMPACT_ATOMS: atom_id res chain seq x y z
N MET A 1 -10.86 -29.88 22.99
CA MET A 1 -11.32 -29.13 21.80
C MET A 1 -10.20 -28.17 21.44
N SER A 2 -9.36 -28.51 20.46
CA SER A 2 -8.32 -27.60 19.97
C SER A 2 -8.98 -26.53 19.10
N ALA A 3 -8.59 -25.27 19.27
CA ALA A 3 -9.02 -24.19 18.39
C ALA A 3 -8.53 -24.47 16.96
N PRO A 4 -9.32 -24.14 15.92
CA PRO A 4 -8.83 -24.23 14.55
C PRO A 4 -7.59 -23.36 14.39
N GLN A 5 -6.50 -23.95 13.92
CA GLN A 5 -5.29 -23.21 13.56
C GLN A 5 -5.56 -22.47 12.25
N SER A 6 -5.29 -21.17 12.19
CA SER A 6 -5.37 -20.40 10.94
C SER A 6 -4.06 -20.51 10.17
N GLN A 7 -4.13 -20.69 8.85
CA GLN A 7 -2.97 -20.57 7.96
C GLN A 7 -2.84 -19.11 7.52
N VAL A 8 -1.62 -18.56 7.63
CA VAL A 8 -1.32 -17.17 7.27
C VAL A 8 -0.31 -17.16 6.13
N ALA A 9 -0.69 -16.60 4.99
CA ALA A 9 0.25 -16.23 3.94
C ALA A 9 0.72 -14.80 4.21
N GLN A 10 2.04 -14.56 4.28
CA GLN A 10 2.59 -13.25 4.57
C GLN A 10 3.62 -12.85 3.51
N THR A 11 3.50 -11.62 3.03
CA THR A 11 4.54 -10.96 2.23
C THR A 11 5.01 -9.73 2.99
N LYS A 12 6.32 -9.68 3.25
CA LYS A 12 6.94 -8.64 4.07
C LYS A 12 8.13 -8.06 3.31
N VAL A 13 8.17 -6.73 3.23
CA VAL A 13 9.33 -6.00 2.75
C VAL A 13 9.87 -5.17 3.91
N GLU A 14 11.08 -5.50 4.35
CA GLU A 14 11.84 -4.70 5.30
C GLU A 14 12.92 -3.96 4.53
N ASN A 15 12.96 -2.63 4.66
CA ASN A 15 14.02 -1.85 4.07
C ASN A 15 14.74 -1.03 5.16
N ASP A 16 16.04 -1.30 5.31
CA ASP A 16 16.90 -0.54 6.22
C ASP A 16 17.26 0.86 5.66
N GLN A 17 16.91 1.14 4.40
CA GLN A 17 16.96 2.45 3.79
C GLN A 17 15.53 2.91 3.48
N SER A 18 15.04 3.94 4.18
CA SER A 18 13.70 4.48 3.95
C SER A 18 13.45 4.75 2.46
N LEU A 19 12.40 4.15 1.90
CA LEU A 19 11.98 4.38 0.52
C LEU A 19 11.26 5.71 0.45
N VAL A 20 11.59 6.51 -0.56
CA VAL A 20 10.98 7.83 -0.76
C VAL A 20 10.20 7.82 -2.07
N VAL A 21 8.89 8.04 -1.97
CA VAL A 21 8.00 8.16 -3.13
C VAL A 21 7.73 9.62 -3.45
N PHE A 22 7.94 10.00 -4.71
CA PHE A 22 7.68 11.35 -5.23
C PHE A 22 6.55 11.33 -6.25
N SER A 23 5.76 12.40 -6.33
CA SER A 23 4.88 12.60 -7.48
C SER A 23 5.68 13.08 -8.70
N HIS A 24 5.55 12.40 -9.84
CA HIS A 24 6.32 12.71 -11.06
C HIS A 24 5.81 13.95 -11.82
N LEU A 25 5.00 14.79 -11.18
CA LEU A 25 4.55 16.05 -11.78
C LEU A 25 5.74 17.01 -11.73
N SER A 26 6.49 17.01 -12.83
CA SER A 26 7.74 17.73 -13.05
C SER A 26 7.75 19.12 -12.43
N THR A 27 8.61 19.31 -11.43
CA THR A 27 9.32 20.58 -11.26
C THR A 27 10.69 20.31 -10.67
N ARG A 28 11.65 21.05 -11.22
CA ARG A 28 13.07 21.12 -10.88
C ARG A 28 13.30 21.04 -9.37
N HIS A 29 14.37 20.36 -8.96
CA HIS A 29 14.90 20.35 -7.60
C HIS A 29 14.71 21.69 -6.89
N THR A 30 13.66 21.82 -6.09
CA THR A 30 13.51 22.89 -5.13
C THR A 30 13.30 22.21 -3.78
N THR A 31 14.28 22.32 -2.91
CA THR A 31 14.20 21.98 -1.48
C THR A 31 13.35 22.99 -0.69
N SER A 32 12.59 23.82 -1.39
CA SER A 32 11.76 24.88 -0.82
C SER A 32 10.31 24.42 -0.81
N PRO A 33 9.56 24.69 0.28
CA PRO A 33 8.14 24.40 0.31
C PRO A 33 7.41 25.14 -0.82
N PRO A 34 6.40 24.52 -1.46
CA PRO A 34 5.51 25.17 -2.42
C PRO A 34 4.81 26.34 -1.73
N SER A 35 4.70 27.43 -2.47
CA SER A 35 4.05 28.66 -2.03
C SER A 35 2.56 28.39 -1.77
N PRO A 36 1.90 29.06 -0.81
CA PRO A 36 0.44 28.98 -0.65
C PRO A 36 -0.35 29.35 -1.91
N ASP A 37 0.27 30.06 -2.86
CA ASP A 37 -0.30 30.40 -4.17
C ASP A 37 -0.07 29.34 -5.26
N ASP A 38 0.72 28.29 -4.99
CA ASP A 38 0.90 27.19 -5.93
C ASP A 38 -0.41 26.41 -6.03
N LYS A 39 -1.07 26.53 -7.19
CA LYS A 39 -2.27 25.73 -7.48
C LYS A 39 -1.94 24.25 -7.30
N ALA A 40 -2.78 23.55 -6.55
CA ALA A 40 -2.77 22.10 -6.47
C ALA A 40 -2.71 21.52 -7.91
N PRO A 41 -1.61 20.85 -8.29
CA PRO A 41 -1.54 20.25 -9.61
C PRO A 41 -2.61 19.17 -9.74
N SER A 42 -3.11 18.99 -10.95
CA SER A 42 -4.14 17.99 -11.24
C SER A 42 -3.62 16.59 -10.85
N PRO A 43 -4.48 15.72 -10.26
CA PRO A 43 -4.07 14.37 -9.91
C PRO A 43 -3.51 13.63 -11.15
N PRO A 44 -2.50 12.76 -11.00
CA PRO A 44 -1.92 12.06 -12.13
C PRO A 44 -2.97 11.22 -12.85
N LEU A 45 -2.92 11.22 -14.19
CA LEU A 45 -3.77 10.39 -15.05
C LEU A 45 -3.62 8.90 -14.70
N ALA A 46 -4.70 8.13 -14.83
CA ALA A 46 -4.76 6.71 -14.49
C ALA A 46 -3.67 5.83 -15.16
N SER A 47 -3.13 6.25 -16.31
CA SER A 47 -2.08 5.53 -17.03
C SER A 47 -0.68 5.67 -16.42
N ALA A 48 -0.48 6.51 -15.40
CA ALA A 48 0.77 6.63 -14.66
C ALA A 48 0.95 5.52 -13.60
N TYR A 49 -0.01 4.59 -13.51
CA TYR A 49 -0.07 3.52 -12.51
C TYR A 49 0.15 2.12 -13.10
N ASP A 50 0.59 2.02 -14.35
CA ASP A 50 0.96 0.73 -14.93
C ASP A 50 2.16 0.17 -14.17
N ILE A 51 1.96 -0.99 -13.54
CA ILE A 51 2.97 -1.76 -12.81
C ILE A 51 3.99 -2.27 -13.84
N PRO A 52 5.28 -1.86 -13.79
CA PRO A 52 6.28 -2.35 -14.73
C PRO A 52 6.45 -3.87 -14.61
N PRO A 53 6.53 -4.61 -15.73
CA PRO A 53 6.62 -6.07 -15.72
C PRO A 53 7.76 -6.63 -14.86
N SER A 54 8.91 -5.95 -14.80
CA SER A 54 10.05 -6.38 -13.98
C SER A 54 9.72 -6.47 -12.49
N ALA A 55 8.82 -5.63 -11.99
CA ALA A 55 8.42 -5.68 -10.59
C ALA A 55 7.21 -6.59 -10.33
N LEU A 56 6.59 -7.15 -11.38
CA LEU A 56 5.74 -8.35 -11.27
C LEU A 56 6.60 -9.60 -11.03
N GLU A 57 7.76 -9.69 -11.68
CA GLU A 57 8.69 -10.82 -11.58
C GLU A 57 9.44 -10.88 -10.24
N GLU A 58 9.73 -9.73 -9.63
CA GLU A 58 10.46 -9.62 -8.36
C GLU A 58 9.57 -9.67 -7.11
N GLY A 59 8.26 -9.92 -7.25
CA GLY A 59 7.34 -10.01 -6.10
C GLY A 59 6.94 -8.66 -5.49
N GLY A 60 7.09 -7.57 -6.25
CA GLY A 60 6.73 -6.21 -5.85
C GLY A 60 7.84 -5.48 -5.09
N GLY A 61 8.04 -4.21 -5.46
CA GLY A 61 9.06 -3.32 -4.88
C GLY A 61 10.17 -3.01 -5.88
N LEU A 62 10.18 -1.79 -6.43
CA LEU A 62 11.33 -1.31 -7.20
C LEU A 62 12.41 -0.81 -6.22
N VAL A 63 13.37 -1.68 -5.93
CA VAL A 63 14.57 -1.33 -5.16
C VAL A 63 15.48 -0.45 -6.04
N ASN A 64 15.98 0.67 -5.50
CA ASN A 64 16.96 1.55 -6.13
C ASN A 64 16.55 2.17 -7.47
N SER A 65 15.59 3.10 -7.44
CA SER A 65 15.32 3.89 -8.63
C SER A 65 14.74 5.28 -8.39
N ASP A 66 15.21 6.23 -9.21
CA ASP A 66 14.89 7.64 -9.08
C ASP A 66 13.40 7.91 -9.32
N GLY A 67 12.74 8.49 -8.31
CA GLY A 67 11.40 9.10 -8.42
C GLY A 67 10.27 8.15 -8.86
N ARG A 68 10.20 6.94 -8.28
CA ARG A 68 9.22 5.91 -8.65
C ARG A 68 8.09 5.82 -7.62
N VAL A 69 6.87 5.59 -8.11
CA VAL A 69 5.74 5.15 -7.27
C VAL A 69 6.16 3.83 -6.61
N TRP A 70 6.19 3.79 -5.28
CA TRP A 70 6.48 2.55 -4.58
C TRP A 70 5.20 1.75 -4.38
N TYR A 71 5.29 0.47 -4.70
CA TYR A 71 4.25 -0.49 -4.39
C TYR A 71 4.88 -1.82 -3.99
N MET A 72 4.11 -2.60 -3.24
CA MET A 72 4.44 -3.96 -2.85
C MET A 72 3.30 -4.88 -3.27
N LEU A 73 3.65 -6.07 -3.76
CA LEU A 73 2.70 -7.10 -4.13
C LEU A 73 2.68 -8.17 -3.04
N SER A 74 1.50 -8.71 -2.75
CA SER A 74 1.42 -10.00 -2.07
C SER A 74 1.82 -11.12 -3.03
N ALA A 75 2.11 -12.29 -2.46
CA ALA A 75 2.01 -13.53 -3.21
C ALA A 75 0.59 -13.69 -3.82
N PRO A 76 0.46 -14.41 -4.94
CA PRO A 76 -0.85 -14.75 -5.50
C PRO A 76 -1.72 -15.45 -4.46
N LEU A 77 -3.01 -15.12 -4.43
CA LEU A 77 -3.96 -15.72 -3.51
C LEU A 77 -4.09 -17.22 -3.76
N GLU A 78 -3.88 -18.02 -2.72
CA GLU A 78 -3.93 -19.48 -2.80
C GLU A 78 -5.36 -20.02 -2.86
N ARG A 79 -6.31 -19.27 -2.29
CA ARG A 79 -7.73 -19.62 -2.15
C ARG A 79 -8.63 -18.46 -2.56
N ASP A 80 -9.89 -18.76 -2.84
CA ASP A 80 -10.91 -17.75 -3.17
C ASP A 80 -11.30 -16.89 -1.96
N ALA A 81 -11.93 -15.74 -2.23
CA ALA A 81 -12.41 -14.78 -1.24
C ALA A 81 -13.20 -15.41 -0.08
N SER A 82 -13.98 -16.46 -0.34
CA SER A 82 -14.80 -17.12 0.69
C SER A 82 -14.00 -17.80 1.79
N ALA A 83 -12.72 -18.11 1.53
CA ALA A 83 -11.81 -18.69 2.51
C ALA A 83 -10.97 -17.62 3.23
N VAL A 84 -10.97 -16.36 2.76
CA VAL A 84 -10.21 -15.28 3.38
C VAL A 84 -10.94 -14.83 4.64
N LYS A 85 -10.22 -14.84 5.76
CA LYS A 85 -10.70 -14.35 7.05
C LYS A 85 -10.50 -12.84 7.18
N GLU A 86 -9.29 -12.38 6.88
CA GLU A 86 -8.91 -10.97 6.94
C GLU A 86 -7.60 -10.73 6.19
N ILE A 87 -7.39 -9.47 5.82
CA ILE A 87 -6.10 -8.94 5.39
C ILE A 87 -5.61 -7.98 6.46
N VAL A 88 -4.33 -8.04 6.80
CA VAL A 88 -3.66 -7.10 7.70
C VAL A 88 -2.55 -6.41 6.93
N VAL A 89 -2.58 -5.07 6.94
CA VAL A 89 -1.55 -4.21 6.37
C VAL A 89 -0.84 -3.49 7.49
N ASP A 90 0.44 -3.80 7.65
CA ASP A 90 1.31 -3.07 8.57
C ASP A 90 2.20 -2.12 7.79
N THR A 91 2.34 -0.89 8.27
CA THR A 91 3.28 0.09 7.73
C THR A 91 4.08 0.77 8.85
N GLU A 92 5.30 1.19 8.54
CA GLU A 92 6.09 2.14 9.30
C GLU A 92 6.51 3.24 8.35
N SER A 93 5.91 4.43 8.49
CA SER A 93 6.03 5.50 7.49
C SER A 93 5.87 6.88 8.10
N LYS A 94 6.24 7.90 7.32
CA LYS A 94 6.03 9.31 7.66
C LYS A 94 5.88 10.17 6.40
N ASP A 95 5.42 11.39 6.65
CA ASP A 95 5.42 12.45 5.67
C ASP A 95 6.82 13.09 5.51
N GLN A 96 6.94 14.01 4.56
CA GLN A 96 8.18 14.75 4.31
C GLN A 96 8.57 15.70 5.45
N GLY A 97 7.62 16.07 6.31
CA GLY A 97 7.89 16.81 7.54
C GLY A 97 7.70 18.33 7.46
N TRP A 98 7.07 18.84 6.40
CA TRP A 98 6.74 20.26 6.25
C TRP A 98 5.43 20.45 5.47
N SER A 99 4.75 21.58 5.70
CA SER A 99 3.58 22.00 4.92
C SER A 99 3.32 23.49 5.15
N SER A 100 2.78 24.17 4.14
CA SER A 100 2.37 25.58 4.22
C SER A 100 1.07 25.80 5.00
N PHE A 101 0.42 24.72 5.48
CA PHE A 101 -0.83 24.72 6.25
C PHE A 101 -0.59 24.30 7.71
N PRO A 102 -0.05 25.18 8.57
CA PRO A 102 0.30 24.87 9.96
C PRO A 102 -0.89 24.39 10.80
N GLU A 103 -2.11 24.81 10.47
CA GLU A 103 -3.34 24.39 11.12
C GLU A 103 -3.62 22.88 11.03
N ASN A 104 -3.04 22.20 10.03
CA ASN A 104 -3.20 20.76 9.82
C ASN A 104 -2.01 19.95 10.37
N HIS A 105 -0.94 20.60 10.84
CA HIS A 105 0.26 19.90 11.27
C HIS A 105 -0.03 18.95 12.44
N GLY A 106 0.50 17.73 12.36
CA GLY A 106 0.34 16.74 13.43
C GLY A 106 -0.99 15.99 13.43
N THR A 107 -1.91 16.28 12.51
CA THR A 107 -3.16 15.54 12.31
C THR A 107 -3.01 14.51 11.19
N TYR A 108 -4.00 13.64 11.02
CA TYR A 108 -4.12 12.76 9.85
C TYR A 108 -4.99 13.37 8.75
N ASP A 109 -5.52 14.57 8.98
CA ASP A 109 -6.45 15.22 8.07
C ASP A 109 -5.70 15.94 6.95
N VAL A 110 -6.24 15.88 5.74
CA VAL A 110 -5.78 16.67 4.59
C VAL A 110 -4.28 16.51 4.30
N THR A 111 -3.69 15.35 4.62
CA THR A 111 -2.33 15.04 4.17
C THR A 111 -2.33 14.66 2.70
N SER A 112 -1.18 14.84 2.07
CA SER A 112 -0.95 14.49 0.67
C SER A 112 0.02 13.32 0.52
N SER A 113 0.25 12.53 1.57
CA SER A 113 0.83 11.20 1.50
C SER A 113 -0.01 10.14 2.23
N TRP A 114 -0.28 9.04 1.53
CA TRP A 114 -1.19 7.98 2.00
C TRP A 114 -0.84 6.63 1.38
N PHE A 115 -1.60 5.61 1.74
CA PHE A 115 -1.53 4.26 1.22
C PHE A 115 -2.89 3.81 0.71
N ASP A 116 -2.89 3.11 -0.41
CA ASP A 116 -4.09 2.44 -0.93
C ASP A 116 -3.78 0.99 -1.34
N LEU A 117 -4.83 0.16 -1.38
CA LEU A 117 -4.77 -1.22 -1.87
C LEU A 117 -5.51 -1.34 -3.19
N THR A 118 -5.02 -2.21 -4.07
CA THR A 118 -5.74 -2.65 -5.28
C THR A 118 -5.59 -4.15 -5.49
N LEU A 119 -6.53 -4.77 -6.19
CA LEU A 119 -6.35 -6.14 -6.69
C LEU A 119 -5.65 -6.10 -8.05
N LEU A 120 -4.77 -7.07 -8.27
CA LEU A 120 -4.05 -7.27 -9.51
C LEU A 120 -4.37 -8.66 -10.05
N ARG A 121 -4.95 -8.71 -11.25
CA ARG A 121 -5.32 -9.96 -11.94
C ARG A 121 -4.65 -10.01 -13.29
N ASP A 122 -3.87 -11.07 -13.55
CA ASP A 122 -3.13 -11.25 -14.79
C ASP A 122 -2.27 -10.02 -15.16
N GLY A 123 -1.64 -9.40 -14.15
CA GLY A 123 -0.80 -8.21 -14.31
C GLY A 123 -1.55 -6.90 -14.55
N LYS A 124 -2.88 -6.87 -14.37
CA LYS A 124 -3.72 -5.66 -14.55
C LYS A 124 -4.51 -5.33 -13.30
N GLU A 125 -4.58 -4.04 -12.96
CA GLU A 125 -5.40 -3.58 -11.84
C GLU A 125 -6.86 -3.93 -12.11
N VAL A 126 -7.52 -4.58 -11.13
CA VAL A 126 -8.94 -4.92 -11.21
C VAL A 126 -9.74 -3.62 -11.00
N PRO A 127 -10.62 -3.24 -11.94
CA PRO A 127 -11.37 -2.00 -11.84
C PRO A 127 -12.18 -1.87 -10.54
N ASN A 128 -12.25 -0.65 -10.00
CA ASN A 128 -13.03 -0.31 -8.80
C ASN A 128 -12.60 -1.03 -7.51
N THR A 129 -11.40 -1.59 -7.46
CA THR A 129 -10.87 -2.24 -6.24
C THR A 129 -9.97 -1.32 -5.41
N ARG A 130 -9.76 -0.07 -5.82
CA ARG A 130 -8.90 0.85 -5.07
C ARG A 130 -9.51 1.20 -3.72
N LEU A 131 -8.81 0.84 -2.65
CA LEU A 131 -9.20 1.06 -1.26
C LEU A 131 -8.20 2.00 -0.59
N ASP A 132 -8.65 3.18 -0.19
CA ASP A 132 -7.87 4.07 0.68
C ASP A 132 -7.71 3.40 2.06
N VAL A 133 -6.46 3.20 2.50
CA VAL A 133 -6.16 2.42 3.72
C VAL A 133 -5.74 3.32 4.86
N GLN A 134 -4.80 4.23 4.60
CA GLN A 134 -4.13 4.96 5.67
C GLN A 134 -3.50 6.23 5.13
N HIS A 135 -3.57 7.29 5.92
CA HIS A 135 -2.89 8.56 5.68
C HIS A 135 -1.72 8.72 6.65
N ASN A 136 -0.65 9.40 6.21
CA ASN A 136 0.43 9.79 7.11
C ASN A 136 0.01 10.99 7.98
N VAL A 137 0.76 11.23 9.06
CA VAL A 137 0.58 12.48 9.81
C VAL A 137 1.04 13.64 8.96
N HIS A 138 0.16 14.61 8.72
CA HIS A 138 0.42 15.79 7.93
C HIS A 138 1.66 16.54 8.43
N ALA A 139 2.63 16.74 7.54
CA ALA A 139 3.93 17.34 7.86
C ALA A 139 4.66 16.64 9.04
N GLY A 140 4.35 15.37 9.29
CA GLY A 140 4.96 14.58 10.35
C GLY A 140 6.42 14.25 10.05
N LYS A 141 7.30 14.52 11.02
CA LYS A 141 8.75 14.26 10.90
C LYS A 141 9.17 12.89 11.43
N GLU A 142 8.33 12.29 12.27
CA GLU A 142 8.60 11.03 12.94
C GLU A 142 7.92 9.87 12.20
N PHE A 143 8.64 8.75 12.06
CA PHE A 143 8.06 7.49 11.61
C PHE A 143 6.98 7.03 12.58
N LYS A 144 5.83 6.63 12.04
CA LYS A 144 4.73 6.05 12.80
C LYS A 144 4.39 4.69 12.23
N SER A 145 4.09 3.78 13.15
CA SER A 145 3.59 2.45 12.82
C SER A 145 2.08 2.44 12.80
N HIS A 146 1.52 1.74 11.83
CA HIS A 146 0.09 1.56 11.66
C HIS A 146 -0.21 0.11 11.28
N THR A 147 -1.33 -0.39 11.80
CA THR A 147 -1.88 -1.71 11.49
C THR A 147 -3.31 -1.52 11.04
N ASN A 148 -3.61 -1.90 9.80
CA ASN A 148 -4.93 -1.78 9.20
C ASN A 148 -5.48 -3.17 8.90
N THR A 149 -6.65 -3.50 9.44
CA THR A 149 -7.30 -4.79 9.22
C THR A 149 -8.50 -4.63 8.29
N ILE A 150 -8.48 -5.33 7.17
CA ILE A 150 -9.58 -5.41 6.21
C ILE A 150 -10.31 -6.74 6.45
N PRO A 151 -11.53 -6.72 7.03
CA PRO A 151 -12.25 -7.95 7.35
C PRO A 151 -12.82 -8.61 6.09
N SER A 152 -13.07 -9.92 6.14
CA SER A 152 -13.70 -10.70 5.05
C SER A 152 -15.02 -10.14 4.52
N THR A 153 -15.73 -9.36 5.33
CA THR A 153 -17.00 -8.74 4.95
C THR A 153 -16.83 -7.52 4.05
N HIS A 154 -15.61 -6.95 3.96
CA HIS A 154 -15.32 -5.76 3.19
C HIS A 154 -15.47 -6.01 1.67
N PRO A 155 -16.04 -5.09 0.88
CA PRO A 155 -16.21 -5.26 -0.56
C PRO A 155 -14.92 -5.60 -1.30
N PHE A 156 -13.80 -4.98 -0.93
CA PHE A 156 -12.47 -5.32 -1.46
C PHE A 156 -12.17 -6.82 -1.39
N VAL A 157 -12.46 -7.46 -0.24
CA VAL A 157 -12.20 -8.89 -0.05
C VAL A 157 -13.15 -9.74 -0.88
N LYS A 158 -14.40 -9.30 -1.03
CA LYS A 158 -15.42 -10.02 -1.81
C LYS A 158 -15.12 -10.06 -3.31
N GLU A 159 -14.33 -9.11 -3.81
CA GLU A 159 -13.92 -9.06 -5.22
C GLU A 159 -12.67 -9.94 -5.52
N MET A 160 -12.00 -10.44 -4.48
CA MET A 160 -10.80 -11.29 -4.61
C MET A 160 -11.13 -12.62 -5.28
N GLN A 161 -10.22 -13.06 -6.14
CA GLN A 161 -10.26 -14.38 -6.78
C GLN A 161 -8.94 -15.10 -6.55
N LYS A 162 -8.98 -16.44 -6.49
CA LYS A 162 -7.76 -17.23 -6.47
C LYS A 162 -6.81 -16.80 -7.61
N GLY A 163 -5.55 -16.58 -7.27
CA GLY A 163 -4.52 -16.13 -8.21
C GLY A 163 -4.34 -14.62 -8.31
N ASP A 164 -5.26 -13.79 -7.80
CA ASP A 164 -5.04 -12.35 -7.73
C ASP A 164 -3.85 -12.03 -6.80
N CYS A 165 -3.18 -10.90 -7.00
CA CYS A 165 -2.27 -10.33 -6.01
C CYS A 165 -2.87 -9.07 -5.40
N ILE A 166 -2.56 -8.79 -4.13
CA ILE A 166 -2.88 -7.52 -3.50
C ILE A 166 -1.70 -6.58 -3.72
N THR A 167 -1.97 -5.38 -4.25
CA THR A 167 -0.97 -4.32 -4.39
C THR A 167 -1.19 -3.28 -3.29
N LEU A 168 -0.17 -3.01 -2.48
CA LEU A 168 -0.11 -1.86 -1.58
C LEU A 168 0.68 -0.74 -2.24
N TRP A 169 0.05 0.40 -2.47
CA TRP A 169 0.69 1.58 -3.03
C TRP A 169 1.05 2.57 -1.92
N ALA A 170 2.28 3.08 -1.93
CA ALA A 170 2.64 4.27 -1.18
C ALA A 170 2.51 5.49 -2.10
N ARG A 171 1.78 6.51 -1.66
CA ARG A 171 1.33 7.63 -2.49
C ARG A 171 1.80 8.96 -1.93
N ALA A 172 2.10 9.88 -2.85
CA ALA A 172 2.27 11.31 -2.57
C ALA A 172 1.67 12.12 -3.74
N LEU A 173 0.90 13.19 -3.46
CA LEU A 173 0.15 13.92 -4.50
C LEU A 173 0.91 15.09 -5.13
N TYR A 174 1.65 15.87 -4.33
CA TYR A 174 2.22 17.14 -4.80
C TYR A 174 3.72 17.06 -5.11
N PRO A 175 4.23 17.88 -6.05
CA PRO A 175 5.66 17.97 -6.33
C PRO A 175 6.44 18.30 -5.06
N GLY A 176 7.51 17.55 -4.80
CA GLY A 176 8.29 17.69 -3.56
C GLY A 176 7.59 17.15 -2.30
N TRP A 177 6.35 16.65 -2.42
CA TRP A 177 5.73 15.86 -1.36
C TRP A 177 6.25 14.44 -1.43
N GLU A 178 6.58 13.90 -0.26
CA GLU A 178 7.26 12.62 -0.16
C GLU A 178 6.54 11.73 0.85
N ASN A 179 6.39 10.45 0.49
CA ASN A 179 5.98 9.40 1.44
C ASN A 179 7.21 8.56 1.76
N HIS A 180 7.66 8.61 3.02
CA HIS A 180 8.83 7.88 3.48
C HIS A 180 8.38 6.59 4.13
N VAL A 181 8.74 5.45 3.56
CA VAL A 181 8.36 4.12 4.04
C VAL A 181 9.58 3.36 4.51
N GLN A 182 9.60 3.00 5.79
CA GLN A 182 10.66 2.19 6.38
C GLN A 182 10.30 0.70 6.34
N ARG A 183 9.03 0.37 6.63
CA ARG A 183 8.54 -1.01 6.60
C ARG A 183 7.13 -1.07 6.04
N ALA A 184 6.82 -2.16 5.34
CA ALA A 184 5.46 -2.51 4.98
C ALA A 184 5.28 -4.02 4.89
N SER A 185 4.11 -4.51 5.25
CA SER A 185 3.75 -5.92 5.04
C SER A 185 2.27 -6.09 4.75
N ILE A 186 1.96 -7.15 4.00
CA ILE A 186 0.60 -7.64 3.78
C ILE A 186 0.56 -9.06 4.34
N ALA A 187 -0.32 -9.31 5.29
CA ALA A 187 -0.63 -10.64 5.79
C ALA A 187 -2.07 -11.00 5.44
N ILE A 188 -2.28 -12.23 4.96
CA ILE A 188 -3.58 -12.75 4.54
C ILE A 188 -3.84 -14.01 5.35
N SER A 189 -4.90 -13.99 6.14
CA SER A 189 -5.31 -15.12 6.97
C SER A 189 -6.47 -15.84 6.30
N TYR A 190 -6.41 -17.16 6.27
CA TYR A 190 -7.50 -18.01 5.76
C TYR A 190 -8.18 -18.77 6.90
N ASP A 191 -9.48 -18.99 6.75
CA ASP A 191 -10.20 -19.97 7.55
C ASP A 191 -9.84 -21.37 7.05
N VAL A 192 -9.43 -22.26 7.97
CA VAL A 192 -9.19 -23.66 7.63
C VAL A 192 -10.54 -24.35 7.47
N LEU A 193 -10.89 -24.66 6.23
CA LEU A 193 -12.01 -25.56 5.94
C LEU A 193 -11.60 -26.98 6.35
N ALA A 194 -12.51 -27.70 7.01
CA ALA A 194 -12.29 -29.01 7.62
C ALA A 194 -12.01 -30.17 6.63
N GLU A 195 -11.65 -29.88 5.38
CA GLU A 195 -11.44 -30.89 4.33
C GLU A 195 -9.98 -31.34 4.23
N ASP A 196 -9.03 -30.59 4.79
CA ASP A 196 -7.59 -30.93 4.79
C ASP A 196 -7.21 -31.99 5.86
N SER A 197 -8.18 -32.61 6.54
CA SER A 197 -7.96 -33.63 7.59
C SER A 197 -8.08 -35.09 7.11
N LYS A 198 -8.05 -35.34 5.81
CA LYS A 198 -8.08 -36.69 5.23
C LYS A 198 -6.94 -36.82 4.23
N ASP A 199 -5.76 -37.19 4.71
CA ASP A 199 -4.74 -37.94 3.97
C ASP A 199 -3.59 -38.27 4.92
N GLU A 200 -3.87 -39.02 5.98
CA GLU A 200 -2.89 -39.88 6.65
C GLU A 200 -3.59 -41.18 7.05
N GLU A 201 -3.54 -42.17 6.15
CA GLU A 201 -3.69 -43.60 6.47
C GLU A 201 -2.51 -44.37 5.88
#